data_AF-A0A7K2N2G7-F1
#
_entry.id   AF-A0A7K2N2G7-F1
#
_cell.length_a   1.000
_cell.length_b   1.000
_cell.length_c   1.000
_cell.angle_alpha   90.00
_cell.angle_beta   90.00
_cell.angle_gamma   90.00
#
_symmetry.space_group_name_H-M   'P 1'
#
loop_
_entity.id
_entity.type
_entity.pdbx_description
1 polymer ?
#
loop_
_entity_poly.entity_id
_entity_poly.type
_entity_poly.pdbx_seq_one_letter_code
_entity_poly.pdbx_strand_id
1 'polypeptide(L)'
;RQVALALTALLTAGAACQARDHEPPKPPAPAPPAAVEGSFTLAASGDVLPHDSIIERARFDAGGTGYDFRPMLAGARPVVSRADLALCHMETIYGANGDYSGYPLFKSPPEVAKALAATGYDGCSTASNH
;
A
#
# COMPACT_ATOMS: atom_id res chain seq x y z
N ARG A 1 88.36 -3.63 -8.22
CA ARG A 1 87.43 -2.72 -7.49
C ARG A 1 86.36 -2.06 -8.38
N GLN A 2 86.48 -2.08 -9.72
CA GLN A 2 85.48 -1.48 -10.63
C GLN A 2 84.34 -2.43 -11.06
N VAL A 3 84.55 -3.74 -11.03
CA VAL A 3 83.54 -4.74 -11.44
C VAL A 3 82.37 -4.84 -10.43
N ALA A 4 82.64 -4.62 -9.14
CA ALA A 4 81.63 -4.69 -8.08
C ALA A 4 80.67 -3.48 -8.05
N LEU A 5 81.04 -2.35 -8.66
CA LEU A 5 80.18 -1.15 -8.74
C LEU A 5 79.21 -1.19 -9.93
N ALA A 6 79.56 -1.92 -11.00
CA ALA A 6 78.72 -2.01 -12.19
C ALA A 6 77.50 -2.92 -11.97
N LEU A 7 77.63 -4.03 -11.23
CA LEU A 7 76.52 -4.94 -10.95
C LEU A 7 75.46 -4.33 -10.01
N THR A 8 75.84 -3.46 -9.07
CA THR A 8 74.88 -2.85 -8.13
C THR A 8 74.03 -1.75 -8.79
N ALA A 9 74.52 -1.12 -9.85
CA ALA A 9 73.77 -0.11 -10.61
C ALA A 9 72.75 -0.72 -11.60
N LEU A 10 73.00 -1.95 -12.07
CA LEU A 10 72.10 -2.65 -13.00
C LEU A 10 70.88 -3.27 -12.30
N LEU A 11 71.00 -3.63 -11.01
CA LEU A 11 69.89 -4.22 -10.24
C LEU A 11 68.87 -3.19 -9.73
N THR A 12 69.21 -1.90 -9.65
CA THR A 12 68.30 -0.83 -9.18
C THR A 12 67.50 -0.16 -10.30
N ALA A 13 67.92 -0.30 -11.57
CA ALA A 13 67.19 0.25 -12.72
C ALA A 13 65.98 -0.62 -13.15
N GLY A 14 66.02 -1.94 -12.90
CA GLY A 14 64.94 -2.86 -13.27
C GLY A 14 63.68 -2.75 -12.41
N ALA A 15 63.82 -2.41 -11.12
CA ALA A 15 62.69 -2.30 -10.20
C ALA A 15 61.90 -0.99 -10.35
N ALA A 16 62.50 0.06 -10.92
CA ALA A 16 61.86 1.36 -11.08
C ALA A 16 60.92 1.45 -12.30
N CYS A 17 61.06 0.56 -13.28
CA CYS A 17 60.25 0.59 -14.50
C CYS A 17 58.89 -0.11 -14.35
N GLN A 18 58.73 -1.02 -13.39
CA GLN A 18 57.48 -1.78 -13.20
C GLN A 18 56.47 -1.05 -12.30
N ALA A 19 56.90 0.00 -11.59
CA ALA A 19 56.05 0.75 -10.65
C ALA A 19 55.34 1.96 -11.28
N ARG A 20 55.60 2.26 -12.57
CA ARG A 20 55.03 3.45 -13.24
C ARG A 20 53.71 3.20 -13.96
N ASP A 21 53.33 1.93 -14.14
CA ASP A 21 52.10 1.56 -14.85
C ASP A 21 51.02 0.96 -13.93
N HIS A 22 51.26 0.91 -12.62
CA HIS A 22 50.23 0.47 -11.66
C HIS A 22 49.37 1.67 -11.23
N GLU A 23 48.45 2.08 -12.10
CA GLU A 23 47.34 2.92 -11.67
C GLU A 23 46.44 2.07 -10.74
N PRO A 24 46.25 2.47 -9.47
CA PRO A 24 45.36 1.74 -8.59
C PRO A 24 43.97 1.71 -9.24
N PRO A 25 43.26 0.55 -9.22
CA PRO A 25 41.95 0.44 -9.82
C PRO A 25 41.06 1.53 -9.24
N LYS A 26 40.53 2.39 -10.12
CA LYS A 26 39.60 3.45 -9.75
C LYS A 26 38.47 2.82 -8.93
N PRO A 27 38.16 3.36 -7.73
CA PRO A 27 37.01 2.88 -6.96
C PRO A 27 35.78 2.85 -7.87
N PRO A 28 34.97 1.78 -7.82
CA PRO A 28 33.73 1.75 -8.58
C PRO A 28 32.93 3.01 -8.24
N ALA A 29 32.43 3.69 -9.27
CA ALA A 29 31.52 4.79 -9.05
C ALA A 29 30.36 4.30 -8.16
N PRO A 30 29.84 5.14 -7.25
CA PRO A 30 28.65 4.80 -6.50
C PRO A 30 27.59 4.30 -7.48
N ALA A 31 27.04 3.11 -7.24
CA ALA A 31 25.91 2.66 -8.02
C ALA A 31 24.83 3.75 -7.92
N PRO A 32 24.17 4.12 -9.03
CA PRO A 32 23.02 5.01 -8.94
C PRO A 32 22.05 4.41 -7.91
N PRO A 33 21.38 5.24 -7.09
CA PRO A 33 20.35 4.75 -6.19
C PRO A 33 19.44 3.83 -7.00
N ALA A 34 19.16 2.63 -6.48
CA ALA A 34 18.16 1.78 -7.09
C ALA A 34 16.90 2.63 -7.25
N ALA A 35 16.45 2.85 -8.48
CA ALA A 35 15.17 3.49 -8.72
C ALA A 35 14.14 2.65 -7.96
N VAL A 36 13.52 3.23 -6.93
CA VAL A 36 12.34 2.62 -6.32
C VAL A 36 11.23 2.79 -7.35
N GLU A 37 11.16 1.85 -8.29
CA GLU A 37 10.16 1.86 -9.35
C GLU A 37 8.79 1.53 -8.71
N GLY A 38 7.98 2.57 -8.50
CA GLY A 38 6.57 2.49 -8.12
C GLY A 38 6.27 2.82 -6.65
N SER A 39 5.24 3.63 -6.41
CA SER A 39 4.57 3.75 -5.11
C SER A 39 3.24 2.99 -5.16
N PHE A 40 2.87 2.35 -4.05
CA PHE A 40 1.57 1.69 -3.87
C PHE A 40 0.88 2.26 -2.63
N THR A 41 -0.41 2.53 -2.75
CA THR A 41 -1.25 3.12 -1.71
C THR A 41 -2.34 2.16 -1.28
N LEU A 42 -2.38 1.85 0.01
CA LEU A 42 -3.42 1.05 0.66
C LEU A 42 -4.29 1.98 1.51
N ALA A 43 -5.59 1.99 1.26
CA ALA A 43 -6.58 2.50 2.20
C ALA A 43 -7.21 1.32 2.94
N ALA A 44 -7.16 1.34 4.27
CA ALA A 44 -7.87 0.38 5.11
C ALA A 44 -8.74 1.15 6.11
N SER A 45 -10.01 0.76 6.23
CA SER A 45 -10.92 1.33 7.23
C SER A 45 -11.45 0.26 8.17
N GLY A 46 -11.89 0.69 9.35
CA GLY A 46 -12.54 -0.17 10.33
C GLY A 46 -14.00 -0.50 9.98
N ASP A 47 -14.76 -0.77 11.03
CA ASP A 47 -16.05 -1.43 10.97
C ASP A 47 -17.10 -0.63 10.21
N VAL A 48 -17.69 -1.30 9.22
CA VAL A 48 -18.99 -0.95 8.66
C VAL A 48 -20.04 -1.70 9.48
N LEU A 49 -20.58 -0.98 10.46
CA LEU A 49 -21.51 -1.48 11.46
C LEU A 49 -22.83 -0.69 11.42
N PRO A 50 -23.77 -1.04 10.52
CA PRO A 50 -25.07 -0.36 10.45
C PRO A 50 -25.95 -0.68 11.66
N HIS A 51 -25.98 0.22 12.64
CA HIS A 51 -27.02 0.25 13.68
C HIS A 51 -28.36 0.75 13.11
N ASP A 52 -29.43 0.64 13.91
CA ASP A 52 -30.79 1.07 13.51
C ASP A 52 -30.82 2.48 12.94
N SER A 53 -30.15 3.44 13.58
CA SER A 53 -30.10 4.83 13.11
C SER A 53 -29.46 4.99 11.74
N ILE A 54 -28.46 4.17 11.40
CA ILE A 54 -27.78 4.17 10.10
C ILE A 54 -28.69 3.53 9.04
N ILE A 55 -29.36 2.43 9.39
CA ILE A 55 -30.31 1.75 8.51
C ILE A 55 -31.50 2.67 8.19
N GLU A 56 -32.08 3.31 9.21
CA GLU A 56 -33.16 4.29 9.03
C GLU A 56 -32.72 5.50 8.22
N ARG A 57 -31.47 5.97 8.43
CA ARG A 57 -30.93 7.06 7.61
C ARG A 57 -30.81 6.65 6.15
N ALA A 58 -30.31 5.46 5.86
CA ALA A 58 -30.23 4.94 4.50
C ALA A 58 -31.63 4.79 3.87
N ARG A 59 -32.64 4.39 4.66
CA ARG A 59 -34.03 4.32 4.21
C ARG A 59 -34.58 5.69 3.84
N PHE A 60 -34.31 6.69 4.68
CA PHE A 60 -34.69 8.08 4.43
C PHE A 60 -34.03 8.61 3.15
N ASP A 61 -32.72 8.40 3.00
CA ASP A 61 -31.95 8.86 1.85
C ASP A 61 -32.39 8.18 0.53
N ALA A 62 -33.00 6.99 0.60
CA ALA A 62 -33.64 6.32 -0.53
C ALA A 62 -35.07 6.82 -0.85
N GLY A 63 -35.56 7.85 -0.17
CA GLY A 63 -36.94 8.35 -0.34
C GLY A 63 -38.00 7.45 0.29
N GLY A 64 -37.63 6.65 1.30
CA GLY A 64 -38.54 5.79 2.05
C GLY A 64 -38.84 4.43 1.42
N THR A 65 -38.20 4.09 0.29
CA THR A 65 -38.27 2.76 -0.34
C THR A 65 -36.86 2.26 -0.66
N GLY A 66 -36.48 1.10 -0.11
CA GLY A 66 -35.11 0.61 -0.20
C GLY A 66 -34.15 1.35 0.75
N TYR A 67 -32.86 1.28 0.45
CA TYR A 67 -31.79 1.83 1.31
C TYR A 67 -30.67 2.44 0.45
N ASP A 68 -30.28 3.68 0.75
CA ASP A 68 -29.17 4.37 0.10
C ASP A 68 -28.14 4.85 1.11
N PHE A 69 -27.01 4.16 1.18
CA PHE A 69 -25.91 4.50 2.07
C PHE A 69 -24.91 5.48 1.45
N ARG A 70 -25.02 5.79 0.15
CA ARG A 70 -24.03 6.61 -0.57
C ARG A 70 -23.91 8.03 0.00
N PRO A 71 -25.00 8.71 0.41
CA PRO A 71 -24.87 10.05 0.99
C PRO A 71 -24.02 10.06 2.27
N MET A 72 -24.18 9.05 3.14
CA MET A 72 -23.38 8.93 4.36
C MET A 72 -21.90 8.67 4.08
N LEU A 73 -21.58 7.94 3.00
CA LEU A 73 -20.21 7.60 2.63
C LEU A 73 -19.52 8.65 1.73
N ALA A 74 -20.25 9.65 1.24
CA ALA A 74 -19.75 10.60 0.25
C ALA A 74 -18.45 11.31 0.68
N GLY A 75 -18.32 11.61 1.97
CA GLY A 75 -17.12 12.25 2.52
C GLY A 75 -15.86 11.38 2.50
N ALA A 76 -16.00 10.05 2.48
CA ALA A 76 -14.86 9.12 2.44
C ALA A 76 -14.30 8.92 1.02
N ARG A 77 -15.12 9.13 0.00
CA ARG A 77 -14.79 8.85 -1.40
C ARG A 77 -13.46 9.47 -1.88
N PRO A 78 -13.11 10.74 -1.58
CA PRO A 78 -11.85 11.33 -2.05
C PRO A 78 -10.59 10.63 -1.53
N VAL A 79 -10.68 9.93 -0.40
CA VAL A 79 -9.56 9.15 0.17
C VAL A 79 -9.59 7.72 -0.37
N VAL A 80 -10.75 7.07 -0.27
CA VAL A 80 -10.92 5.65 -0.64
C VAL A 80 -10.65 5.43 -2.13
N SER A 81 -11.29 6.20 -3.01
CA SER A 81 -11.24 5.97 -4.46
C SER A 81 -9.90 6.32 -5.14
N ARG A 82 -8.93 6.87 -4.39
CA ARG A 82 -7.60 7.23 -4.93
C ARG A 82 -6.53 6.20 -4.56
N ALA A 83 -6.84 5.24 -3.69
CA ALA A 83 -5.91 4.19 -3.32
C ALA A 83 -5.79 3.16 -4.44
N ASP A 84 -4.64 2.49 -4.53
CA ASP A 84 -4.43 1.36 -5.44
C ASP A 84 -5.15 0.09 -4.95
N LEU A 85 -5.36 -0.01 -3.63
CA LEU A 85 -6.22 -0.99 -2.99
C LEU A 85 -6.94 -0.35 -1.79
N ALA A 86 -8.25 -0.48 -1.73
CA ALA A 86 -9.09 -0.01 -0.66
C ALA A 86 -9.89 -1.16 -0.02
N LEU A 87 -9.61 -1.44 1.25
CA LEU A 87 -10.27 -2.49 2.02
C LEU A 87 -11.09 -1.92 3.18
N CYS A 88 -12.30 -2.43 3.37
CA CYS A 88 -13.11 -2.16 4.55
C CYS A 88 -13.20 -3.38 5.48
N HIS A 89 -13.70 -3.19 6.69
CA HIS A 89 -14.15 -4.29 7.53
C HIS A 89 -15.69 -4.26 7.57
N MET A 90 -16.33 -5.20 6.89
CA MET A 90 -17.78 -5.34 6.95
C MET A 90 -18.12 -6.22 8.16
N GLU A 91 -18.43 -5.58 9.29
CA GLU A 91 -18.63 -6.29 10.55
C GLU A 91 -19.92 -7.12 10.58
N THR A 92 -21.00 -6.66 9.94
CA THR A 92 -22.32 -7.29 10.06
C THR A 92 -22.73 -8.11 8.85
N ILE A 93 -23.62 -9.08 9.07
CA ILE A 93 -24.11 -9.99 8.03
C ILE A 93 -25.20 -9.31 7.18
N TYR A 94 -25.15 -9.53 5.87
CA TYR A 94 -26.19 -9.07 4.95
C TYR A 94 -27.47 -9.91 5.05
N GLY A 95 -28.62 -9.25 5.15
CA GLY A 95 -29.93 -9.90 5.06
C GLY A 95 -30.41 -10.05 3.61
N ALA A 96 -31.17 -11.11 3.32
CA ALA A 96 -31.73 -11.35 1.98
C ALA A 96 -33.14 -10.78 1.75
N ASN A 97 -33.97 -10.65 2.81
CA ASN A 97 -35.43 -10.54 2.67
C ASN A 97 -36.06 -9.34 3.40
N GLY A 98 -35.36 -8.22 3.56
CA GLY A 98 -35.87 -7.11 4.40
C GLY A 98 -35.81 -7.44 5.89
N ASP A 99 -36.60 -6.74 6.73
CA ASP A 99 -36.53 -6.79 8.20
C ASP A 99 -35.09 -6.66 8.71
N TYR A 100 -34.43 -5.59 8.27
CA TYR A 100 -33.08 -5.26 8.68
C TYR A 100 -33.09 -4.69 10.10
N SER A 101 -32.05 -4.99 10.86
CA SER A 101 -31.95 -4.61 12.27
C SER A 101 -30.51 -4.28 12.62
N GLY A 102 -30.30 -3.34 13.53
CA GLY A 102 -29.04 -3.11 14.20
C GLY A 102 -28.84 -4.06 15.38
N TYR A 103 -28.13 -3.57 16.40
CA TYR A 103 -27.85 -4.31 17.63
C TYR A 103 -29.14 -4.83 18.31
N PRO A 104 -29.15 -6.05 18.88
CA PRO A 104 -28.01 -6.97 19.03
C PRO A 104 -27.85 -7.98 17.88
N LEU A 105 -28.85 -8.16 17.02
CA LEU A 105 -28.86 -9.27 16.07
C LEU A 105 -28.20 -8.96 14.73
N PHE A 106 -28.04 -7.68 14.40
CA PHE A 106 -27.40 -7.16 13.20
C PHE A 106 -27.72 -7.92 11.89
N LYS A 107 -28.59 -7.32 11.10
CA LYS A 107 -28.95 -7.79 9.78
C LYS A 107 -28.96 -6.59 8.85
N SER A 108 -27.86 -6.41 8.12
CA SER A 108 -27.63 -5.22 7.31
C SER A 108 -28.33 -5.30 5.95
N PRO A 109 -28.86 -4.17 5.44
CA PRO A 109 -29.33 -4.11 4.07
C PRO A 109 -28.17 -4.36 3.09
N PRO A 110 -28.33 -5.24 2.07
CA PRO A 110 -27.28 -5.56 1.10
C PRO A 110 -26.86 -4.34 0.26
N GLU A 111 -27.67 -3.28 0.21
CA GLU A 111 -27.33 -2.03 -0.45
C GLU A 111 -26.09 -1.34 0.13
N VAL A 112 -25.71 -1.62 1.39
CA VAL A 112 -24.45 -1.10 1.96
C VAL A 112 -23.24 -1.57 1.16
N ALA A 113 -23.23 -2.82 0.66
CA ALA A 113 -22.15 -3.33 -0.18
C ALA A 113 -22.03 -2.56 -1.50
N LYS A 114 -23.17 -2.23 -2.12
CA LYS A 114 -23.23 -1.40 -3.33
C LYS A 114 -22.69 0.00 -3.08
N ALA A 115 -23.01 0.59 -1.93
CA ALA A 115 -22.53 1.91 -1.56
C ALA A 115 -21.03 1.93 -1.23
N LEU A 116 -20.49 0.88 -0.60
CA LEU A 116 -19.06 0.72 -0.38
C LEU A 116 -18.30 0.62 -1.70
N ALA A 117 -18.77 -0.22 -2.62
CA ALA A 117 -18.20 -0.31 -3.96
C ALA A 117 -18.26 1.04 -4.71
N ALA A 118 -19.38 1.77 -4.63
CA ALA A 118 -19.51 3.11 -5.24
C ALA A 118 -18.59 4.17 -4.60
N THR A 119 -18.25 4.00 -3.32
CA THR A 119 -17.28 4.84 -2.60
C THR A 119 -15.84 4.58 -3.07
N GLY A 120 -15.57 3.38 -3.62
CA GLY A 120 -14.29 2.99 -4.19
C GLY A 120 -13.56 1.88 -3.43
N TYR A 121 -14.24 1.17 -2.52
CA TYR A 121 -13.64 -0.01 -1.88
C TYR A 121 -13.59 -1.19 -2.87
N ASP A 122 -12.46 -1.90 -2.90
CA ASP A 122 -12.24 -3.09 -3.71
C ASP A 122 -12.77 -4.37 -3.04
N GLY A 123 -12.81 -4.37 -1.71
CA GLY A 123 -13.30 -5.50 -0.94
C GLY A 123 -13.41 -5.19 0.54
N CYS A 124 -13.99 -6.13 1.27
CA CYS A 124 -14.08 -6.04 2.71
C CYS A 124 -13.77 -7.37 3.36
N SER A 125 -13.04 -7.34 4.47
CA SER A 125 -13.01 -8.47 5.41
C SER A 125 -14.38 -8.61 6.06
N THR A 126 -14.83 -9.84 6.26
CA THR A 126 -16.00 -10.17 7.09
C THR A 126 -15.60 -10.94 8.34
N ALA A 127 -14.29 -11.04 8.63
CA ALA A 127 -13.78 -11.74 9.79
C ALA A 127 -13.96 -10.88 11.03
N SER A 128 -15.17 -10.92 11.60
CA SER A 128 -15.58 -10.15 12.77
C SER A 128 -16.07 -11.06 13.90
N ASN A 129 -16.51 -10.45 15.00
CA ASN A 129 -17.23 -11.09 16.10
C ASN A 129 -18.73 -11.29 15.82
N HIS A 130 -19.21 -10.92 14.62
CA HIS A 130 -20.55 -11.15 14.10
C HIS A 130 -20.47 -12.03 12.85
#